data_AF-A0A9E1UXK3-F1
#
_entry.id   AF-A0A9E1UXK3-F1
#
_cell.length_a   1.000
_cell.length_b   1.000
_cell.length_c   1.000
_cell.angle_alpha   90.00
_cell.angle_beta   90.00
_cell.angle_gamma   90.00
#
_symmetry.space_group_name_H-M   'P 1'
#
loop_
_entity.id
_entity.type
_entity.pdbx_description
1 polymer ?
#
loop_
_entity_poly.entity_id
_entity_poly.type
_entity_poly.pdbx_seq_one_letter_code
_entity_poly.pdbx_strand_id
1 'polypeptide(L)'
;MADKPLLNRANLVSSGVFAAHVLWVLMGWLDVGTGTVLACTNSYAVRQGFRVQEEFGAKRLNFYLTGFFVLFILFVPIAQSPLLFATFGMLYAAVFRIPLLLGYLVVLIVSIVFVTPYWIQTTLLLCLLYTVVAPIWPDRMKRFHLFCLGFGFLLVIAIMLPLLYLCFQVTPQTLMTSMADDVFRSALRTSLLTATISTAVVLLFGVPLAYAIVRLDFAGKGLIESLIDLPIVIPQSVAGIAIMVLLGPKTPVGLWLDKTMGVEVSGSMLGIVLCQVFVSSPFLIRSAANAFRDMGPALENVSRTLGAGPVSTFFRVSLPLASGGIFTGCILCW
;
A
#
# COMPACT_ATOMS: atom_id res chain seq x y z
N MET A 1 15.85 48.53 29.95
CA MET A 1 14.54 47.85 29.91
C MET A 1 14.56 46.68 28.92
N ALA A 2 15.55 45.78 29.01
CA ALA A 2 15.66 44.61 28.15
C ALA A 2 15.89 43.41 29.08
N ASP A 3 14.82 42.64 29.34
CA ASP A 3 14.87 41.29 29.97
C ASP A 3 13.49 40.64 30.23
N LYS A 4 12.37 41.31 29.89
CA LYS A 4 11.02 40.75 30.11
C LYS A 4 10.69 39.42 29.39
N PRO A 5 11.17 39.10 28.17
CA PRO A 5 10.78 37.85 27.52
C PRO A 5 11.50 36.61 28.07
N LEU A 6 12.73 36.75 28.59
CA LEU A 6 13.48 35.64 29.20
C LEU A 6 12.96 35.32 30.61
N LEU A 7 12.65 36.34 31.42
CA LEU A 7 12.01 36.17 32.73
C LEU A 7 10.65 35.45 32.66
N ASN A 8 9.85 35.70 31.60
CA ASN A 8 8.58 34.99 31.40
C ASN A 8 8.74 33.55 30.92
N ARG A 9 9.82 33.21 30.20
CA ARG A 9 10.13 31.81 29.83
C ARG A 9 10.56 30.99 31.05
N ALA A 10 11.34 31.60 31.95
CA ALA A 10 11.74 30.97 33.21
C ALA A 10 10.53 30.69 34.13
N ASN A 11 9.60 31.64 34.24
CA ASN A 11 8.37 31.48 35.04
C ASN A 11 7.42 30.38 34.53
N LEU A 12 7.48 30.04 33.24
CA LEU A 12 6.67 28.95 32.67
C LEU A 12 7.26 27.57 33.00
N VAL A 13 8.58 27.43 32.89
CA VAL A 13 9.32 26.20 33.25
C VAL A 13 9.30 25.99 34.77
N SER A 14 9.31 27.08 35.55
CA SER A 14 9.19 27.05 37.01
C SER A 14 7.75 27.06 37.52
N SER A 15 6.74 27.07 36.64
CA SER A 15 5.35 26.88 37.08
C SER A 15 5.26 25.49 37.71
N GLY A 16 4.82 25.41 38.96
CA GLY A 16 5.02 24.27 39.87
C GLY A 16 4.52 22.89 39.39
N VAL A 17 3.96 22.79 38.19
CA VAL A 17 3.56 21.55 37.51
C VAL A 17 4.74 20.58 37.35
N PHE A 18 5.87 21.05 36.81
CA PHE A 18 6.99 20.16 36.50
C PHE A 18 7.68 19.67 37.79
N ALA A 19 7.81 20.57 38.77
CA ALA A 19 8.32 20.24 40.09
C ALA A 19 7.40 19.26 40.85
N ALA A 20 6.08 19.48 40.82
CA ALA A 20 5.10 18.58 41.43
C ALA A 20 5.10 17.19 40.75
N HIS A 21 5.27 17.15 39.43
CA HIS A 21 5.31 15.91 38.67
C HIS A 21 6.54 15.06 38.99
N VAL A 22 7.72 15.70 39.08
CA VAL A 22 8.97 15.04 39.49
C VAL A 22 8.90 14.57 40.94
N LEU A 23 8.33 15.37 41.85
CA LEU A 23 8.13 14.99 43.26
C LEU A 23 7.23 13.75 43.41
N TRP A 24 6.14 13.63 42.66
CA TRP A 24 5.23 12.49 42.76
C TRP A 24 5.75 11.20 42.15
N VAL A 25 6.53 11.29 41.07
CA VAL A 25 7.27 10.14 40.50
C VAL A 25 8.32 9.65 41.49
N LEU A 26 9.06 10.56 42.13
CA LEU A 26 10.07 10.22 43.15
C LEU A 26 9.44 9.66 44.45
N MET A 27 8.21 10.05 44.78
CA MET A 27 7.47 9.53 45.94
C MET A 27 6.83 8.15 45.69
N GLY A 28 6.89 7.61 44.46
CA GLY A 28 6.40 6.26 44.15
C GLY A 28 4.88 6.13 43.96
N TRP A 29 4.17 7.24 43.75
CA TRP A 29 2.70 7.27 43.63
C TRP A 29 2.20 6.95 42.20
N LEU A 30 3.10 6.76 41.23
CA LEU A 30 2.76 6.52 39.81
C LEU A 30 3.66 5.41 39.24
N ASP A 31 3.10 4.49 38.46
CA ASP A 31 3.89 3.52 37.70
C ASP A 31 4.63 4.19 36.52
N VAL A 32 5.67 3.53 36.02
CA VAL A 32 6.57 4.08 34.98
C VAL A 32 5.84 4.41 33.67
N GLY A 33 4.82 3.61 33.30
CA GLY A 33 4.01 3.85 32.10
C GLY A 33 3.14 5.10 32.24
N THR A 34 2.48 5.23 33.40
CA THR A 34 1.69 6.40 33.79
C THR A 34 2.52 7.68 33.86
N GLY A 35 3.70 7.62 34.48
CA GLY A 35 4.61 8.76 34.59
C GLY A 35 5.07 9.26 33.22
N THR A 36 5.28 8.36 32.26
CA THR A 36 5.68 8.71 30.90
C THR A 36 4.55 9.41 30.13
N VAL A 37 3.31 8.92 30.22
CA VAL A 37 2.13 9.51 29.56
C VAL A 37 1.84 10.91 30.11
N LEU A 38 1.92 11.09 31.43
CA LEU A 38 1.73 12.39 32.06
C LEU A 38 2.86 13.37 31.73
N ALA A 39 4.12 12.91 31.68
CA ALA A 39 5.25 13.73 31.27
C ALA A 39 5.07 14.23 29.83
N CYS A 40 4.69 13.36 28.89
CA CYS A 40 4.40 13.75 27.51
C CYS A 40 3.23 14.73 27.40
N THR A 41 2.16 14.52 28.17
CA THR A 41 0.98 15.40 28.19
C THR A 41 1.32 16.79 28.75
N ASN A 42 2.13 16.84 29.82
CA ASN A 42 2.61 18.08 30.41
C ASN A 42 3.56 18.84 29.47
N SER A 43 4.51 18.14 28.83
CA SER A 43 5.40 18.75 27.83
C SER A 43 4.61 19.32 26.64
N TYR A 44 3.54 18.65 26.22
CA TYR A 44 2.65 19.13 25.16
C TYR A 44 1.85 20.37 25.60
N ALA A 45 1.23 20.36 26.79
CA ALA A 45 0.47 21.49 27.32
C ALA A 45 1.36 22.73 27.49
N VAL A 46 2.59 22.56 27.98
CA VAL A 46 3.59 23.64 28.09
C VAL A 46 3.96 24.18 26.71
N ARG A 47 4.16 23.31 25.71
CA ARG A 47 4.44 23.73 24.33
C ARG A 47 3.30 24.54 23.71
N GLN A 48 2.04 24.17 23.97
CA GLN A 48 0.88 24.93 23.50
C GLN A 48 0.71 26.24 24.25
N GLY A 49 1.06 26.30 25.54
CA GLY A 49 1.12 27.55 26.30
C GLY A 49 1.97 28.63 25.62
N PHE A 50 3.12 28.26 25.04
CA PHE A 50 3.95 29.20 24.27
C PHE A 50 3.23 29.77 23.03
N ARG A 51 2.43 28.97 22.31
CA ARG A 51 1.64 29.46 21.16
C ARG A 51 0.47 30.35 21.59
N VAL A 52 -0.21 30.00 22.68
CA VAL A 52 -1.29 30.83 23.25
C VAL A 52 -0.75 32.18 23.74
N GLN A 53 0.47 32.22 24.28
CA GLN A 53 1.15 33.45 24.66
C GLN A 53 1.44 34.35 23.44
N GLU A 54 1.91 33.76 22.34
CA GLU A 54 2.22 34.48 21.10
C GLU A 54 0.96 35.03 20.41
N GLU A 55 -0.15 34.27 20.35
CA GLU A 55 -1.37 34.69 19.66
C GLU A 55 -2.32 35.57 20.51
N PHE A 56 -2.38 35.36 21.83
CA PHE A 56 -3.43 35.95 22.68
C PHE A 56 -2.94 36.74 23.90
N GLY A 57 -1.62 36.82 24.12
CA GLY A 57 -0.99 37.60 25.18
C GLY A 57 -1.08 37.00 26.60
N ALA A 58 -0.37 37.63 27.54
CA ALA A 58 -0.08 37.07 28.88
C ALA A 58 -1.31 36.84 29.77
N LYS A 59 -2.40 37.60 29.63
CA LYS A 59 -3.62 37.43 30.44
C LYS A 59 -4.34 36.11 30.16
N ARG A 60 -4.45 35.71 28.88
CA ARG A 60 -5.10 34.44 28.52
C ARG A 60 -4.20 33.23 28.79
N LEU A 61 -2.88 33.40 28.71
CA LEU A 61 -1.91 32.40 29.14
C LEU A 61 -2.08 32.01 30.61
N ASN A 62 -2.20 33.00 31.50
CA ASN A 62 -2.39 32.73 32.92
C ASN A 62 -3.71 32.00 33.19
N PHE A 63 -4.78 32.34 32.47
CA PHE A 63 -6.06 31.63 32.57
C PHE A 63 -5.97 30.17 32.10
N TYR A 64 -5.28 29.95 30.97
CA TYR A 64 -5.02 28.62 30.42
C TYR A 64 -4.20 27.73 31.37
N LEU A 65 -3.10 28.26 31.91
CA LEU A 65 -2.24 27.53 32.85
C LEU A 65 -2.95 27.26 34.18
N THR A 66 -3.72 28.22 34.68
CA THR A 66 -4.48 28.06 35.93
C THR A 66 -5.55 26.98 35.77
N GLY A 67 -6.30 27.00 34.67
CA GLY A 67 -7.32 25.98 34.43
C GLY A 67 -6.74 24.59 34.14
N PHE A 68 -5.59 24.50 33.45
CA PHE A 68 -4.86 23.23 33.30
C PHE A 68 -4.37 22.69 34.65
N PHE A 69 -3.85 23.56 35.52
CA PHE A 69 -3.38 23.18 36.87
C PHE A 69 -4.52 22.70 37.77
N VAL A 70 -5.67 23.39 37.72
CA VAL A 70 -6.89 22.99 38.45
C VAL A 70 -7.40 21.63 37.96
N LEU A 71 -7.40 21.42 36.64
CA LEU A 71 -7.79 20.14 36.05
C LEU A 71 -6.81 19.02 36.40
N PHE A 72 -5.51 19.31 36.47
CA PHE A 72 -4.45 18.41 36.94
C PHE A 72 -4.64 18.00 38.41
N ILE A 73 -4.89 18.95 39.31
CA ILE A 73 -5.09 18.68 40.75
C ILE A 73 -6.40 17.92 41.01
N LEU A 74 -7.49 18.26 40.33
CA LEU A 74 -8.79 17.60 40.52
C LEU A 74 -8.81 16.16 40.02
N PHE A 75 -8.04 15.83 38.98
CA PHE A 75 -8.08 14.50 38.38
C PHE A 75 -7.18 13.48 39.06
N VAL A 76 -6.06 13.90 39.65
CA VAL A 76 -5.12 13.02 40.37
C VAL A 76 -5.78 12.15 41.46
N PRO A 77 -6.73 12.67 42.28
CA PRO A 77 -7.41 11.85 43.27
C PRO A 77 -8.65 11.11 42.74
N ILE A 78 -9.26 11.54 41.63
CA ILE A 78 -10.56 11.01 41.14
C ILE A 78 -10.38 9.93 40.06
N ALA A 79 -9.30 9.97 39.28
CA ALA A 79 -9.06 9.04 38.19
C ALA A 79 -7.77 8.25 38.42
N GLN A 80 -7.90 7.01 38.89
CA GLN A 80 -6.81 6.02 38.85
C GLN A 80 -6.47 5.55 37.43
N SER A 81 -6.89 6.29 36.40
CA SER A 81 -6.63 5.96 34.99
C SER A 81 -5.95 7.16 34.28
N PRO A 82 -4.67 7.03 33.90
CA PRO A 82 -3.89 8.08 33.25
C PRO A 82 -4.46 8.54 31.90
N LEU A 83 -5.24 7.66 31.27
CA LEU A 83 -5.89 7.87 29.97
C LEU A 83 -7.04 8.88 30.05
N LEU A 84 -7.85 8.84 31.12
CA LEU A 84 -8.92 9.82 31.34
C LEU A 84 -8.32 11.23 31.48
N PHE A 85 -7.22 11.35 32.23
CA PHE A 85 -6.51 12.62 32.36
C PHE A 85 -5.99 13.16 31.00
N ALA A 86 -5.37 12.31 30.18
CA ALA A 86 -4.88 12.71 28.85
C ALA A 86 -6.03 13.15 27.92
N THR A 87 -7.16 12.44 27.92
CA THR A 87 -8.34 12.80 27.10
C THR A 87 -8.97 14.12 27.55
N PHE A 88 -9.13 14.37 28.85
CA PHE A 88 -9.67 15.63 29.37
C PHE A 88 -8.69 16.80 29.18
N GLY A 89 -7.38 16.57 29.29
CA GLY A 89 -6.37 17.57 28.96
C GLY A 89 -6.41 17.97 27.48
N MET A 90 -6.64 17.01 26.58
CA MET A 90 -6.85 17.27 25.15
C MET A 90 -8.18 18.01 24.91
N LEU A 91 -9.26 17.62 25.59
CA LEU A 91 -10.58 18.27 25.46
C LEU A 91 -10.58 19.71 25.99
N TYR A 92 -9.86 19.97 27.08
CA TYR A 92 -9.63 21.31 27.63
C TYR A 92 -8.83 22.18 26.66
N ALA A 93 -7.82 21.62 25.99
CA ALA A 93 -7.11 22.30 24.92
C ALA A 93 -8.00 22.56 23.67
N ALA A 94 -9.06 21.76 23.46
CA ALA A 94 -10.03 21.92 22.38
C ALA A 94 -10.92 23.17 22.53
N VAL A 95 -11.22 23.55 23.77
CA VAL A 95 -12.01 24.75 24.09
C VAL A 95 -11.34 26.02 23.54
N PHE A 96 -10.02 26.01 23.34
CA PHE A 96 -9.25 27.14 22.80
C PHE A 96 -9.09 27.13 21.25
N ARG A 97 -9.85 26.29 20.53
CA ARG A 97 -9.96 26.23 19.05
C ARG A 97 -8.65 26.02 18.28
N ILE A 98 -7.97 24.89 18.53
CA ILE A 98 -6.74 24.50 17.80
C ILE A 98 -7.06 23.38 16.77
N PRO A 99 -6.74 23.54 15.47
CA PRO A 99 -7.15 22.61 14.40
C PRO A 99 -6.50 21.21 14.45
N LEU A 100 -5.43 21.01 15.23
CA LEU A 100 -4.80 19.70 15.41
C LEU A 100 -5.73 18.67 16.09
N LEU A 101 -6.73 19.13 16.84
CA LEU A 101 -7.62 18.30 17.63
C LEU A 101 -8.61 17.45 16.82
N LEU A 102 -8.99 17.92 15.63
CA LEU A 102 -9.82 17.13 14.73
C LEU A 102 -9.09 15.85 14.28
N GLY A 103 -7.77 15.92 14.10
CA GLY A 103 -6.94 14.77 13.73
C GLY A 103 -6.83 13.72 14.84
N TYR A 104 -6.68 14.14 16.10
CA TYR A 104 -6.67 13.22 17.25
C TYR A 104 -8.00 12.47 17.43
N LEU A 105 -9.12 13.16 17.19
CA LEU A 105 -10.45 12.56 17.27
C LEU A 105 -10.67 11.50 16.17
N VAL A 106 -10.17 11.73 14.96
CA VAL A 106 -10.20 10.75 13.87
C VAL A 106 -9.32 9.53 14.18
N VAL A 107 -8.10 9.74 14.69
CA VAL A 107 -7.19 8.64 15.06
C VAL A 107 -7.79 7.76 16.16
N LEU A 108 -8.46 8.36 17.15
CA LEU A 108 -9.17 7.67 18.21
C LEU A 108 -10.32 6.81 17.65
N ILE A 109 -11.17 7.39 16.80
CA ILE A 109 -12.29 6.67 16.18
C ILE A 109 -11.80 5.49 15.35
N VAL A 110 -10.78 5.70 14.51
CA VAL A 110 -10.19 4.65 13.66
C VAL A 110 -9.60 3.52 14.52
N SER A 111 -8.90 3.86 15.60
CA SER A 111 -8.31 2.86 16.49
C SER A 111 -9.36 1.99 17.19
N ILE A 112 -10.46 2.60 17.64
CA ILE A 112 -11.61 1.90 18.26
C ILE A 112 -12.28 0.97 17.26
N VAL A 113 -12.53 1.45 16.03
CA VAL A 113 -13.31 0.71 15.03
C VAL A 113 -12.55 -0.47 14.45
N PHE A 114 -11.25 -0.33 14.19
CA PHE A 114 -10.50 -1.32 13.40
C PHE A 114 -9.55 -2.21 14.21
N VAL A 115 -9.25 -1.88 15.48
CA VAL A 115 -8.17 -2.54 16.24
C VAL A 115 -8.63 -3.00 17.63
N THR A 116 -9.86 -3.46 17.77
CA THR A 116 -10.30 -4.15 19.01
C THR A 116 -9.71 -5.56 19.03
N PRO A 117 -8.96 -5.98 20.10
CA PRO A 117 -8.92 -5.48 21.48
C PRO A 117 -7.73 -4.56 21.87
N TYR A 118 -6.79 -4.26 20.96
CA TYR A 118 -5.56 -3.49 21.26
C TYR A 118 -5.66 -1.99 21.00
N TRP A 119 -6.89 -1.49 20.81
CA TRP A 119 -7.19 -0.13 20.37
C TRP A 119 -6.57 0.96 21.27
N ILE A 120 -6.33 0.63 22.55
CA ILE A 120 -5.76 1.55 23.54
C ILE A 120 -4.27 1.79 23.28
N GLN A 121 -3.48 0.73 23.08
CA GLN A 121 -2.05 0.86 22.82
C GLN A 121 -1.80 1.52 21.46
N THR A 122 -2.63 1.22 20.46
CA THR A 122 -2.50 1.79 19.12
C THR A 122 -2.91 3.25 19.04
N THR A 123 -3.95 3.67 19.77
CA THR A 123 -4.35 5.10 19.83
C THR A 123 -3.23 5.95 20.41
N LEU A 124 -2.61 5.54 21.51
CA LEU A 124 -1.51 6.28 22.15
C LEU A 124 -0.31 6.44 21.22
N LEU A 125 0.09 5.36 20.54
CA LEU A 125 1.24 5.34 19.64
C LEU A 125 0.98 6.20 18.39
N LEU A 126 -0.24 6.18 17.85
CA LEU A 126 -0.65 7.01 16.72
C LEU A 126 -0.81 8.49 17.09
N CYS A 127 -1.27 8.80 18.31
CA CYS A 127 -1.31 10.16 18.82
C CYS A 127 0.11 10.75 19.01
N LEU A 128 1.05 9.97 19.53
CA LEU A 128 2.47 10.33 19.61
C LEU A 128 3.12 10.49 18.24
N LEU A 129 2.79 9.63 17.29
CA LEU A 129 3.26 9.79 15.91
C LEU A 129 2.70 11.07 15.28
N TYR A 130 1.41 11.35 15.50
CA TYR A 130 0.76 12.56 14.97
C TYR A 130 1.30 13.85 15.62
N THR A 131 1.64 13.87 16.92
CA THR A 131 2.31 15.05 17.55
C THR A 131 3.72 15.30 16.99
N VAL A 132 4.44 14.26 16.58
CA VAL A 132 5.78 14.37 16.00
C VAL A 132 5.71 14.76 14.52
N VAL A 133 4.74 14.23 13.76
CA VAL A 133 4.61 14.47 12.31
C VAL A 133 3.88 15.78 11.99
N ALA A 134 2.87 16.17 12.76
CA ALA A 134 2.09 17.40 12.53
C ALA A 134 2.92 18.71 12.51
N PRO A 135 3.99 18.89 13.31
CA PRO A 135 4.87 20.06 13.20
C PRO A 135 5.90 19.96 12.05
N ILE A 136 6.07 18.78 11.43
CA ILE A 136 6.89 18.57 10.23
C ILE A 136 6.06 18.87 8.96
N TRP A 137 4.86 19.46 9.09
CA TRP A 137 4.02 19.91 7.97
C TRP A 137 4.27 21.38 7.58
N PRO A 138 5.19 21.70 6.65
CA PRO A 138 5.15 22.95 5.92
C PRO A 138 4.20 22.84 4.72
N ASP A 139 3.66 23.99 4.30
CA ASP A 139 2.91 24.33 3.07
C ASP A 139 1.88 23.36 2.44
N ARG A 140 0.79 23.94 1.93
CA ARG A 140 -0.40 23.22 1.38
C ARG A 140 -0.04 22.20 0.28
N MET A 141 1.00 22.46 -0.51
CA MET A 141 1.50 21.52 -1.52
C MET A 141 2.29 20.35 -0.92
N LYS A 142 3.17 20.58 0.07
CA LYS A 142 3.93 19.50 0.73
C LYS A 142 3.01 18.63 1.61
N ARG A 143 1.97 19.20 2.21
CA ARG A 143 0.94 18.48 2.99
C ARG A 143 0.18 17.43 2.16
N PHE A 144 -0.20 17.77 0.93
CA PHE A 144 -0.88 16.82 0.03
C PHE A 144 0.03 15.66 -0.38
N HIS A 145 1.29 15.95 -0.74
CA HIS A 145 2.27 14.91 -1.08
C HIS A 145 2.60 14.03 0.13
N LEU A 146 2.75 14.60 1.33
CA LEU A 146 3.00 13.82 2.55
C LEU A 146 1.82 12.95 2.93
N PHE A 147 0.59 13.42 2.70
CA PHE A 147 -0.63 12.62 2.86
C PHE A 147 -0.67 11.46 1.84
N CYS A 148 -0.41 11.73 0.56
CA CYS A 148 -0.35 10.69 -0.48
C CYS A 148 0.75 9.66 -0.18
N LEU A 149 1.92 10.11 0.27
CA LEU A 149 3.02 9.24 0.67
C LEU A 149 2.67 8.41 1.91
N GLY A 150 2.05 9.01 2.93
CA GLY A 150 1.63 8.30 4.13
C GLY A 150 0.60 7.20 3.83
N PHE A 151 -0.39 7.50 2.98
CA PHE A 151 -1.41 6.53 2.58
C PHE A 151 -0.83 5.44 1.67
N GLY A 152 0.06 5.79 0.74
CA GLY A 152 0.79 4.83 -0.08
C GLY A 152 1.69 3.91 0.76
N PHE A 153 2.40 4.46 1.75
CA PHE A 153 3.26 3.69 2.65
C PHE A 153 2.47 2.71 3.52
N LEU A 154 1.27 3.12 3.97
CA LEU A 154 0.36 2.22 4.69
C LEU A 154 -0.04 1.01 3.83
N LEU A 155 -0.36 1.22 2.55
CA LEU A 155 -0.67 0.15 1.61
C LEU A 155 0.53 -0.76 1.37
N VAL A 156 1.72 -0.19 1.20
CA VAL A 156 2.97 -0.97 1.07
C VAL A 156 3.21 -1.83 2.31
N ILE A 157 3.05 -1.28 3.52
CA ILE A 157 3.17 -2.05 4.77
C ILE A 157 2.12 -3.16 4.79
N ALA A 158 0.86 -2.87 4.46
CA ALA A 158 -0.21 -3.86 4.49
C ALA A 158 0.07 -5.06 3.57
N ILE A 159 0.68 -4.84 2.41
CA ILE A 159 1.09 -5.90 1.48
C ILE A 159 2.38 -6.59 1.95
N MET A 160 3.36 -5.83 2.44
CA MET A 160 4.68 -6.37 2.79
C MET A 160 4.70 -7.12 4.12
N LEU A 161 3.90 -6.72 5.11
CA LEU A 161 3.90 -7.32 6.44
C LEU A 161 3.62 -8.84 6.44
N PRO A 162 2.58 -9.37 5.76
CA PRO A 162 2.35 -10.81 5.71
C PRO A 162 3.47 -11.55 4.94
N LEU A 163 4.03 -10.94 3.88
CA LEU A 163 5.15 -11.53 3.13
C LEU A 163 6.40 -11.62 4.01
N LEU A 164 6.72 -10.57 4.76
CA LEU A 164 7.82 -10.55 5.72
C LEU A 164 7.59 -11.59 6.83
N TYR A 165 6.37 -11.67 7.37
CA TYR A 165 6.02 -12.68 8.37
C TYR A 165 6.24 -14.11 7.86
N LEU A 166 5.82 -14.40 6.62
CA LEU A 166 6.09 -15.69 5.97
C LEU A 166 7.59 -15.95 5.81
N CYS A 167 8.37 -14.95 5.42
CA CYS A 167 9.82 -15.10 5.31
C CYS A 167 10.49 -15.40 6.67
N PHE A 168 10.01 -14.80 7.77
CA PHE A 168 10.54 -15.08 9.11
C PHE A 168 10.11 -16.43 9.68
N GLN A 169 9.04 -17.03 9.15
CA GLN A 169 8.59 -18.37 9.54
C GLN A 169 9.46 -19.49 8.93
N VAL A 170 10.19 -19.21 7.85
CA VAL A 170 11.03 -20.21 7.16
C VAL A 170 12.42 -20.22 7.77
N THR A 171 12.87 -21.38 8.27
CA THR A 171 14.25 -21.58 8.71
C THR A 171 15.12 -22.06 7.55
N PRO A 172 16.44 -21.77 7.55
CA PRO A 172 17.35 -22.30 6.52
C PRO A 172 17.28 -23.83 6.39
N GLN A 173 17.06 -24.54 7.50
CA GLN A 173 16.92 -25.99 7.53
C GLN A 173 15.62 -26.48 6.86
N THR A 174 14.49 -25.80 7.08
CA THR A 174 13.24 -26.14 6.39
C THR A 174 13.33 -25.85 4.89
N LEU A 175 14.06 -24.80 4.49
CA LEU A 175 14.33 -24.52 3.09
C LEU A 175 15.17 -25.63 2.43
N MET A 176 16.28 -26.03 3.05
CA MET A 176 17.16 -27.08 2.52
C MET A 176 16.46 -28.43 2.38
N THR A 177 15.65 -28.81 3.38
CA THR A 177 14.87 -30.05 3.35
C THR A 177 13.77 -30.01 2.29
N SER A 178 13.06 -28.88 2.14
CA SER A 178 12.07 -28.70 1.08
C SER A 178 12.70 -28.71 -0.32
N MET A 179 13.90 -28.14 -0.48
CA MET A 179 14.64 -28.22 -1.75
C MET A 179 15.21 -29.60 -2.03
N ALA A 180 15.31 -30.49 -1.06
CA ALA A 180 15.72 -31.89 -1.25
C ALA A 180 14.55 -32.79 -1.65
N ASP A 181 13.31 -32.36 -1.42
CA ASP A 181 12.11 -33.11 -1.75
C ASP A 181 11.86 -33.15 -3.27
N ASP A 182 11.67 -34.37 -3.79
CA ASP A 182 11.45 -34.62 -5.21
C ASP A 182 10.09 -34.09 -5.68
N VAL A 183 9.07 -34.12 -4.80
CA VAL A 183 7.73 -33.58 -5.11
C VAL A 183 7.81 -32.07 -5.30
N PHE A 184 8.48 -31.36 -4.39
CA PHE A 184 8.71 -29.93 -4.50
C PHE A 184 9.47 -29.56 -5.79
N ARG A 185 10.55 -30.28 -6.11
CA ARG A 185 11.33 -30.04 -7.35
C ARG A 185 10.51 -30.29 -8.61
N SER A 186 9.72 -31.36 -8.64
CA SER A 186 8.85 -31.70 -9.75
C SER A 186 7.77 -30.63 -9.96
N ALA A 187 7.13 -30.17 -8.88
CA ALA A 187 6.15 -29.09 -8.93
C ALA A 187 6.77 -27.77 -9.41
N LEU A 188 7.94 -27.40 -8.87
CA LEU A 188 8.66 -26.19 -9.27
C LEU A 188 9.04 -26.24 -10.76
N ARG A 189 9.60 -27.36 -11.22
CA ARG A 189 9.95 -27.56 -12.63
C ARG A 189 8.72 -27.45 -13.51
N THR A 190 7.62 -28.10 -13.14
CA THR A 190 6.37 -28.06 -13.91
C THR A 190 5.86 -26.63 -14.02
N SER A 191 5.78 -25.89 -12.91
CA SER A 191 5.32 -24.50 -12.89
C SER A 191 6.18 -23.59 -13.76
N LEU A 192 7.52 -23.66 -13.63
CA LEU A 192 8.44 -22.85 -14.44
C LEU A 192 8.30 -23.18 -15.94
N LEU A 193 8.24 -24.46 -16.27
CA LEU A 193 8.17 -24.93 -17.65
C LEU A 193 6.84 -24.52 -18.30
N THR A 194 5.71 -24.77 -17.63
CA THR A 194 4.39 -24.41 -18.19
C THR A 194 4.22 -22.90 -18.27
N ALA A 195 4.70 -22.14 -17.29
CA ALA A 195 4.70 -20.67 -17.36
C ALA A 195 5.49 -20.19 -18.58
N THR A 196 6.72 -20.68 -18.77
CA THR A 196 7.56 -20.28 -19.92
C THR A 196 6.93 -20.66 -21.26
N ILE A 197 6.35 -21.86 -21.38
CA ILE A 197 5.64 -22.26 -22.61
C ILE A 197 4.44 -21.33 -22.84
N SER A 198 3.64 -21.06 -21.82
CA SER A 198 2.47 -20.20 -21.92
C SER A 198 2.86 -18.79 -22.36
N THR A 199 3.88 -18.20 -21.74
CA THR A 199 4.41 -16.90 -22.14
C THR A 199 4.93 -16.92 -23.57
N ALA A 200 5.63 -17.98 -24.00
CA ALA A 200 6.12 -18.09 -25.37
C ALA A 200 4.99 -18.17 -26.40
N VAL A 201 3.92 -18.93 -26.09
CA VAL A 201 2.70 -19.00 -26.92
C VAL A 201 2.04 -17.63 -27.00
N VAL A 202 1.83 -16.96 -25.87
CA VAL A 202 1.24 -15.62 -25.83
C VAL A 202 2.14 -14.59 -26.53
N LEU A 203 3.46 -14.69 -26.42
CA LEU A 203 4.40 -13.83 -27.13
C LEU A 203 4.25 -14.01 -28.65
N LEU A 204 4.21 -15.27 -29.10
CA LEU A 204 4.13 -15.61 -30.51
C LEU A 204 2.82 -15.14 -31.17
N PHE A 205 1.69 -15.29 -30.49
CA PHE A 205 0.37 -14.96 -31.07
C PHE A 205 -0.17 -13.60 -30.60
N GLY A 206 0.10 -13.23 -29.37
CA GLY A 206 -0.39 -12.01 -28.74
C GLY A 206 0.35 -10.75 -29.19
N VAL A 207 1.65 -10.79 -29.47
CA VAL A 207 2.37 -9.60 -29.98
C VAL A 207 1.90 -9.21 -31.38
N PRO A 208 1.76 -10.13 -32.36
CA PRO A 208 1.16 -9.78 -33.65
C PRO A 208 -0.27 -9.27 -33.52
N LEU A 209 -1.08 -9.86 -32.64
CA LEU A 209 -2.43 -9.41 -32.37
C LEU A 209 -2.45 -7.98 -31.79
N ALA A 210 -1.59 -7.69 -30.82
CA ALA A 210 -1.44 -6.36 -30.24
C ALA A 210 -1.04 -5.32 -31.30
N TYR A 211 -0.08 -5.66 -32.16
CA TYR A 211 0.32 -4.81 -33.29
C TYR A 211 -0.85 -4.55 -34.25
N ALA A 212 -1.58 -5.60 -34.63
CA ALA A 212 -2.73 -5.50 -35.53
C ALA A 212 -3.86 -4.64 -34.94
N ILE A 213 -4.21 -4.82 -33.67
CA ILE A 213 -5.26 -4.01 -33.00
C ILE A 213 -4.85 -2.54 -32.97
N VAL A 214 -3.58 -2.24 -32.72
CA VAL A 214 -3.11 -0.85 -32.64
C VAL A 214 -3.04 -0.18 -34.01
N ARG A 215 -2.71 -0.91 -35.07
CA ARG A 215 -2.48 -0.33 -36.42
C ARG A 215 -3.66 -0.42 -37.37
N LEU A 216 -4.57 -1.37 -37.17
CA LEU A 216 -5.75 -1.55 -38.02
C LEU A 216 -6.98 -0.93 -37.37
N ASP A 217 -7.80 -0.28 -38.18
CA ASP A 217 -9.15 0.15 -37.81
C ASP A 217 -10.17 -0.67 -38.60
N PHE A 218 -10.97 -1.44 -37.88
CA PHE A 218 -11.98 -2.35 -38.44
C PHE A 218 -13.18 -2.45 -37.49
N ALA A 219 -14.37 -2.72 -38.05
CA ALA A 219 -15.66 -2.65 -37.35
C ALA A 219 -15.83 -3.62 -36.15
N GLY A 220 -14.92 -4.59 -35.97
CA GLY A 220 -14.95 -5.57 -34.87
C GLY A 220 -13.90 -5.34 -33.77
N LYS A 221 -13.10 -4.27 -33.85
CA LYS A 221 -11.96 -4.03 -32.96
C LYS A 221 -12.33 -4.00 -31.48
N GLY A 222 -13.40 -3.28 -31.14
CA GLY A 222 -13.87 -3.18 -29.75
C GLY A 222 -14.34 -4.52 -29.17
N LEU A 223 -14.91 -5.41 -30.00
CA LEU A 223 -15.28 -6.75 -29.57
C LEU A 223 -14.03 -7.59 -29.25
N ILE A 224 -13.01 -7.54 -30.10
CA ILE A 224 -11.74 -8.24 -29.86
C ILE A 224 -11.06 -7.72 -28.60
N GLU A 225 -10.99 -6.40 -28.41
CA GLU A 225 -10.45 -5.80 -27.18
C GLU A 225 -11.22 -6.26 -25.94
N SER A 226 -12.55 -6.31 -26.02
CA SER A 226 -13.40 -6.81 -24.92
C SER A 226 -13.16 -8.29 -24.62
N LEU A 227 -12.99 -9.12 -25.66
CA LEU A 227 -12.67 -10.54 -25.51
C LEU A 227 -11.29 -10.77 -24.88
N ILE A 228 -10.32 -9.92 -25.21
CA ILE A 228 -8.99 -9.95 -24.57
C ILE A 228 -9.10 -9.55 -23.10
N ASP A 229 -9.95 -8.60 -22.74
CA ASP A 229 -10.08 -8.14 -21.35
C ASP A 229 -10.96 -9.08 -20.49
N LEU A 230 -11.75 -9.95 -21.13
CA LEU A 230 -12.67 -10.91 -20.50
C LEU A 230 -12.04 -11.78 -19.38
N PRO A 231 -10.83 -12.37 -19.55
CA PRO A 231 -10.24 -13.24 -18.53
C PRO A 231 -9.93 -12.52 -17.22
N ILE A 232 -9.71 -11.21 -17.25
CA ILE A 232 -9.42 -10.39 -16.05
C ILE A 232 -10.67 -10.26 -15.16
N VAL A 233 -11.85 -10.24 -15.77
CA VAL A 233 -13.13 -10.05 -15.07
C VAL A 233 -13.71 -11.38 -14.57
N ILE A 234 -13.36 -12.49 -15.21
CA ILE A 234 -13.86 -13.82 -14.85
C ILE A 234 -13.14 -14.31 -13.59
N PRO A 235 -13.86 -14.80 -12.57
CA PRO A 235 -13.24 -15.49 -11.44
C PRO A 235 -12.39 -16.66 -11.92
N GLN A 236 -11.14 -16.76 -11.45
CA GLN A 236 -10.17 -17.75 -11.96
C GLN A 236 -10.66 -19.20 -11.86
N SER A 237 -11.45 -19.53 -10.84
CA SER A 237 -12.10 -20.83 -10.69
C SER A 237 -13.05 -21.15 -11.86
N VAL A 238 -13.80 -20.15 -12.32
CA VAL A 238 -14.72 -20.27 -13.46
C VAL A 238 -13.95 -20.47 -14.76
N ALA A 239 -12.80 -19.80 -14.93
CA ALA A 239 -11.95 -19.99 -16.10
C ALA A 239 -11.48 -21.45 -16.25
N GLY A 240 -11.05 -22.09 -15.15
CA GLY A 240 -10.66 -23.50 -15.13
C GLY A 240 -11.82 -24.44 -15.50
N ILE A 241 -13.01 -24.19 -14.95
CA ILE A 241 -14.21 -24.96 -15.28
C ILE A 241 -14.59 -24.76 -16.76
N ALA A 242 -14.53 -23.54 -17.29
CA ALA A 242 -14.87 -23.25 -18.68
C ALA A 242 -13.98 -24.04 -19.66
N ILE A 243 -12.67 -24.10 -19.39
CA ILE A 243 -11.73 -24.87 -20.19
C ILE A 243 -12.02 -26.38 -20.07
N MET A 244 -12.33 -26.87 -18.88
CA MET A 244 -12.69 -28.29 -18.68
C MET A 244 -14.03 -28.66 -19.34
N VAL A 245 -15.00 -27.75 -19.38
CA VAL A 245 -16.26 -27.95 -20.10
C VAL A 245 -16.06 -27.93 -21.62
N LEU A 246 -15.06 -27.19 -22.11
CA LEU A 246 -14.72 -27.13 -23.53
C LEU A 246 -13.86 -28.31 -24.00
N LEU A 247 -12.88 -28.70 -23.19
CA LEU A 247 -11.80 -29.62 -23.56
C LEU A 247 -11.71 -30.88 -22.68
N GLY A 248 -12.66 -31.08 -21.77
CA GLY A 248 -12.68 -32.24 -20.90
C GLY A 248 -12.80 -33.57 -21.67
N PRO A 249 -12.48 -34.70 -21.04
CA PRO A 249 -12.36 -36.00 -21.70
C PRO A 249 -13.66 -36.50 -22.34
N LYS A 250 -14.82 -35.97 -21.91
CA LYS A 250 -16.14 -36.34 -22.44
C LYS A 250 -16.69 -35.33 -23.46
N THR A 251 -15.91 -34.33 -23.83
CA THR A 251 -16.33 -33.28 -24.77
C THR A 251 -16.00 -33.71 -26.20
N PRO A 252 -16.76 -33.26 -27.22
CA PRO A 252 -16.45 -33.59 -28.61
C PRO A 252 -15.02 -33.19 -29.02
N VAL A 253 -14.56 -32.03 -28.54
CA VAL A 253 -13.21 -31.51 -28.82
C VAL A 253 -12.15 -32.32 -28.09
N GLY A 254 -12.35 -32.61 -26.80
CA GLY A 254 -11.44 -33.43 -26.00
C GLY A 254 -11.31 -34.87 -26.55
N LEU A 255 -12.43 -35.49 -26.94
CA LEU A 255 -12.44 -36.81 -27.58
C LEU A 255 -11.74 -36.82 -28.93
N TRP A 256 -11.86 -35.73 -29.70
CA TRP A 256 -11.16 -35.59 -30.97
C TRP A 256 -9.65 -35.47 -30.77
N LEU A 257 -9.21 -34.64 -29.81
CA LEU A 257 -7.80 -34.48 -29.43
C LEU A 257 -7.19 -35.80 -28.93
N ASP A 258 -7.90 -36.53 -28.08
CA ASP A 258 -7.47 -37.83 -27.58
C ASP A 258 -7.33 -38.85 -28.73
N LYS A 259 -8.35 -38.98 -29.59
CA LYS A 259 -8.33 -39.95 -30.70
C LYS A 259 -7.30 -39.63 -31.79
N THR A 260 -7.05 -38.36 -32.08
CA THR A 260 -6.18 -37.95 -33.20
C THR A 260 -4.73 -37.71 -32.77
N MET A 261 -4.52 -37.16 -31.58
CA MET A 261 -3.20 -36.78 -31.08
C MET A 261 -2.75 -37.60 -29.87
N GLY A 262 -3.62 -38.42 -29.28
CA GLY A 262 -3.33 -39.17 -28.05
C GLY A 262 -3.14 -38.26 -26.84
N VAL A 263 -3.73 -37.05 -26.87
CA VAL A 263 -3.55 -36.03 -25.84
C VAL A 263 -4.84 -35.83 -25.05
N GLU A 264 -4.81 -36.23 -23.78
CA GLU A 264 -5.85 -35.87 -22.82
C GLU A 264 -5.54 -34.48 -22.23
N VAL A 265 -6.51 -33.57 -22.24
CA VAL A 265 -6.33 -32.20 -21.72
C VAL A 265 -6.49 -32.14 -20.20
N SER A 266 -7.34 -33.01 -19.63
CA SER A 266 -7.58 -33.04 -18.20
C SER A 266 -6.40 -33.66 -17.46
N GLY A 267 -5.92 -32.99 -16.40
CA GLY A 267 -4.78 -33.47 -15.62
C GLY A 267 -3.43 -33.47 -16.35
N SER A 268 -3.35 -32.90 -17.56
CA SER A 268 -2.11 -32.87 -18.34
C SER A 268 -1.45 -31.49 -18.36
N MET A 269 -0.18 -31.49 -18.72
CA MET A 269 0.62 -30.29 -18.91
C MET A 269 0.00 -29.33 -19.95
N LEU A 270 -0.65 -29.87 -20.99
CA LEU A 270 -1.31 -29.08 -22.01
C LEU A 270 -2.52 -28.33 -21.44
N GLY A 271 -3.31 -28.97 -20.57
CA GLY A 271 -4.40 -28.30 -19.86
C GLY A 271 -3.92 -27.13 -19.01
N ILE A 272 -2.81 -27.31 -18.29
CA ILE A 272 -2.19 -26.24 -17.48
C ILE A 272 -1.80 -25.06 -18.38
N VAL A 273 -1.09 -25.33 -19.49
CA VAL A 273 -0.66 -24.29 -20.44
C VAL A 273 -1.85 -23.54 -21.03
N LEU A 274 -2.92 -24.24 -21.45
CA LEU A 274 -4.11 -23.58 -21.99
C LEU A 274 -4.80 -22.67 -20.98
N CYS A 275 -4.91 -23.12 -19.73
CA CYS A 275 -5.44 -22.30 -18.63
C CYS A 275 -4.57 -21.05 -18.40
N GLN A 276 -3.25 -21.22 -18.34
CA GLN A 276 -2.31 -20.13 -18.16
C GLN A 276 -2.37 -19.14 -19.34
N VAL A 277 -2.40 -19.61 -20.59
CA VAL A 277 -2.54 -18.75 -21.78
C VAL A 277 -3.84 -17.93 -21.69
N PHE A 278 -4.96 -18.56 -21.34
CA PHE A 278 -6.24 -17.86 -21.23
C PHE A 278 -6.19 -16.73 -20.18
N VAL A 279 -5.68 -17.02 -18.98
CA VAL A 279 -5.66 -16.06 -17.86
C VAL A 279 -4.57 -15.00 -18.03
N SER A 280 -3.40 -15.37 -18.55
CA SER A 280 -2.22 -14.49 -18.58
C SER A 280 -2.06 -13.71 -19.89
N SER A 281 -2.73 -14.12 -20.97
CA SER A 281 -2.64 -13.41 -22.27
C SER A 281 -2.97 -11.91 -22.24
N PRO A 282 -3.95 -11.42 -21.45
CA PRO A 282 -4.32 -10.01 -21.49
C PRO A 282 -3.16 -9.09 -21.05
N PHE A 283 -2.35 -9.54 -20.09
CA PHE A 283 -1.24 -8.74 -19.56
C PHE A 283 -0.16 -8.47 -20.62
N LEU A 284 0.25 -9.49 -21.37
CA LEU A 284 1.24 -9.33 -22.43
C LEU A 284 0.67 -8.54 -23.60
N ILE A 285 -0.54 -8.89 -24.06
CA ILE A 285 -1.18 -8.23 -25.20
C ILE A 285 -1.36 -6.74 -24.91
N ARG A 286 -1.82 -6.36 -23.71
CA ARG A 286 -2.03 -4.96 -23.34
C ARG A 286 -0.72 -4.20 -23.21
N SER A 287 0.29 -4.81 -22.61
CA SER A 287 1.61 -4.20 -22.47
C SER A 287 2.26 -3.94 -23.84
N ALA A 288 2.21 -4.93 -24.74
CA ALA A 288 2.69 -4.79 -26.11
C ALA A 288 1.89 -3.75 -26.90
N ALA A 289 0.56 -3.74 -26.78
CA ALA A 289 -0.31 -2.78 -27.47
C ALA A 289 -0.03 -1.34 -27.01
N ASN A 290 0.18 -1.12 -25.72
CA ASN A 290 0.55 0.20 -25.19
C ASN A 290 1.91 0.64 -25.75
N ALA A 291 2.90 -0.26 -25.78
CA ALA A 291 4.21 0.04 -26.36
C ALA A 291 4.15 0.41 -27.85
N PHE A 292 3.34 -0.29 -28.65
CA PHE A 292 3.12 0.06 -30.05
C PHE A 292 2.35 1.37 -30.22
N ARG A 293 1.47 1.73 -29.27
CA ARG A 293 0.73 3.00 -29.29
C ARG A 293 1.66 4.17 -28.99
N ASP A 294 2.53 4.03 -27.99
CA ASP A 294 3.41 5.09 -27.50
C ASP A 294 4.44 5.54 -28.55
N MET A 295 4.92 4.62 -29.41
CA MET A 295 5.86 5.00 -30.49
C MET A 295 5.23 5.80 -31.63
N GLY A 296 3.91 5.74 -31.80
CA GLY A 296 3.20 6.30 -32.96
C GLY A 296 3.57 5.66 -34.31
N PRO A 297 2.88 6.02 -35.41
CA PRO A 297 3.11 5.43 -36.73
C PRO A 297 4.23 6.11 -37.53
N ALA A 298 4.81 7.21 -37.04
CA ALA A 298 5.72 8.05 -37.82
C ALA A 298 6.97 7.29 -38.30
N LEU A 299 7.62 6.52 -37.42
CA LEU A 299 8.81 5.75 -37.76
C LEU A 299 8.50 4.60 -38.73
N GLU A 300 7.31 4.01 -38.64
CA GLU A 300 6.85 2.99 -39.58
C GLU A 300 6.60 3.58 -40.97
N ASN A 301 6.03 4.78 -41.04
CA ASN A 301 5.82 5.50 -42.29
C ASN A 301 7.15 5.85 -42.97
N VAL A 302 8.15 6.32 -42.21
CA VAL A 302 9.51 6.59 -42.73
C VAL A 302 10.18 5.30 -43.23
N SER A 303 10.03 4.18 -42.52
CA SER A 303 10.52 2.88 -42.98
C SER A 303 9.91 2.49 -44.34
N ARG A 304 8.60 2.73 -44.52
CA ARG A 304 7.89 2.43 -45.77
C ARG A 304 8.30 3.34 -46.92
N THR A 305 8.59 4.62 -46.68
CA THR A 305 9.09 5.51 -47.74
C THR A 305 10.51 5.16 -48.20
N LEU A 306 11.31 4.51 -47.35
CA LEU A 306 12.61 3.93 -47.70
C LEU A 306 12.50 2.58 -48.44
N GLY A 307 11.28 2.16 -48.82
CA GLY A 307 11.04 0.94 -49.59
C GLY A 307 10.94 -0.35 -48.76
N ALA A 308 10.96 -0.26 -47.42
CA ALA A 308 10.78 -1.44 -46.59
C ALA A 308 9.32 -1.91 -46.58
N GLY A 309 9.10 -3.21 -46.82
CA GLY A 309 7.78 -3.83 -46.72
C GLY A 309 7.24 -3.87 -45.27
N PRO A 310 5.95 -4.21 -45.08
CA PRO A 310 5.32 -4.24 -43.75
C PRO A 310 6.00 -5.21 -42.77
N VAL A 311 6.36 -6.40 -43.24
CA VAL A 311 7.06 -7.41 -42.42
C VAL A 311 8.45 -6.92 -42.01
N SER A 312 9.19 -6.32 -42.96
CA SER A 312 10.50 -5.73 -42.66
C SER A 312 10.38 -4.59 -41.66
N THR A 313 9.38 -3.72 -41.81
CA THR A 313 9.10 -2.61 -40.89
C THR A 313 8.77 -3.13 -39.50
N PHE A 314 7.93 -4.16 -39.40
CA PHE A 314 7.59 -4.79 -38.12
C PHE A 314 8.84 -5.33 -37.39
N PHE A 315 9.64 -6.18 -38.04
CA PHE A 315 10.79 -6.81 -37.38
C PHE A 315 11.97 -5.87 -37.14
N ARG A 316 12.18 -4.86 -38.01
CA ARG A 316 13.35 -3.96 -37.92
C ARG A 316 13.07 -2.65 -37.18
N VAL A 317 11.80 -2.22 -37.09
CA VAL A 317 11.43 -0.92 -36.50
C VAL A 317 10.48 -1.12 -35.34
N SER A 318 9.29 -1.66 -35.58
CA SER A 318 8.24 -1.74 -34.55
C SER A 318 8.64 -2.65 -33.39
N LEU A 319 9.11 -3.87 -33.66
CA LEU A 319 9.42 -4.85 -32.63
C LEU A 319 10.58 -4.43 -31.72
N PRO A 320 11.74 -3.94 -32.23
CA PRO A 320 12.83 -3.48 -31.37
C PRO A 320 12.47 -2.25 -30.54
N LEU A 321 11.71 -1.30 -31.10
CA LEU A 321 11.28 -0.10 -30.37
C LEU A 321 10.23 -0.41 -29.29
N ALA A 322 9.36 -1.40 -29.51
CA ALA A 322 8.38 -1.84 -28.53
C ALA A 322 8.93 -2.86 -27.50
N SER A 323 10.21 -3.26 -27.64
CA SER A 323 10.79 -4.39 -26.89
C SER A 323 10.70 -4.23 -25.36
N GLY A 324 10.88 -3.03 -24.82
CA GLY A 324 10.78 -2.78 -23.38
C GLY A 324 9.38 -3.05 -22.82
N GLY A 325 8.34 -2.65 -23.55
CA GLY A 325 6.96 -2.95 -23.18
C GLY A 325 6.63 -4.42 -23.38
N ILE A 326 7.07 -5.03 -24.47
CA ILE A 326 6.89 -6.48 -24.70
C ILE A 326 7.56 -7.30 -23.61
N PHE A 327 8.78 -6.93 -23.19
CA PHE A 327 9.50 -7.60 -22.11
C PHE A 327 8.79 -7.46 -20.77
N THR A 328 8.28 -6.28 -20.46
CA THR A 328 7.44 -6.05 -19.27
C THR A 328 6.18 -6.93 -19.32
N GLY A 329 5.54 -7.02 -20.49
CA GLY A 329 4.41 -7.90 -20.73
C GLY A 329 4.74 -9.39 -20.56
N CYS A 330 5.94 -9.82 -20.95
CA CYS A 330 6.40 -11.19 -20.73
C CYS A 330 6.52 -11.51 -19.25
N ILE A 331 7.10 -10.60 -18.46
CA ILE A 331 7.25 -10.77 -17.01
C ILE A 331 5.89 -10.84 -16.32
N LEU A 332 4.93 -10.00 -16.72
CA LEU A 332 3.59 -10.03 -16.15
C LEU A 332 2.77 -11.27 -16.54
N CYS A 333 3.14 -11.93 -17.65
CA CYS A 333 2.44 -13.08 -18.19
C CYS A 333 2.95 -14.42 -17.63
N TRP A 334 4.22 -14.47 -17.20
CA TRP A 334 4.92 -15.66 -16.73
C TRP A 334 4.58 -16.01 -15.28
#